data_AF-A0A959PLV4-F1
#
_entry.id   AF-A0A959PLV4-F1
#
_cell.length_a   1.000
_cell.length_b   1.000
_cell.length_c   1.000
_cell.angle_alpha   90.00
_cell.angle_beta   90.00
_cell.angle_gamma   90.00
#
_symmetry.space_group_name_H-M   'P 1'
#
loop_
_entity.id
_entity.type
_entity.pdbx_description
1 polymer ?
#
loop_
_entity_poly.entity_id
_entity_poly.type
_entity_poly.pdbx_seq_one_letter_code
_entity_poly.pdbx_strand_id
1 'polypeptide(L)' 'MRLRVKRWEMLLPITLDEAWQFFSRPENLARITPTEMQFEVLSEIEGVPMYPGMIIQYKLRPLLGIPANWVTE' A
#
# COMPACT_ATOMS: atom_id res chain seq x y z
N MET A 1 27.93 14.99 0.73
CA MET A 1 26.57 14.40 0.78
C MET A 1 26.54 13.40 1.92
N ARG A 2 25.56 13.47 2.85
CA ARG A 2 25.51 12.60 4.05
C ARG A 2 24.29 11.69 3.93
N LEU A 3 24.51 10.39 3.77
CA LEU A 3 23.45 9.40 3.76
C LEU A 3 22.75 9.37 5.12
N ARG A 4 21.42 9.48 5.13
CA ARG A 4 20.58 9.27 6.31
C ARG A 4 19.74 8.02 6.07
N VAL A 5 19.76 7.09 7.03
CA VAL A 5 18.97 5.85 6.98
C VAL A 5 17.89 5.94 8.04
N LYS A 6 16.64 5.71 7.65
CA LYS A 6 15.50 5.58 8.56
C LYS A 6 15.21 4.09 8.74
N ARG A 7 15.22 3.60 9.98
CA ARG A 7 14.87 2.21 10.34
C ARG A 7 13.70 2.22 11.31
N TRP A 8 12.77 1.29 11.13
CA TRP A 8 11.60 1.09 11.98
C TRP A 8 11.32 -0.40 12.09
N GLU A 9 10.92 -0.84 13.28
CA GLU A 9 10.54 -2.22 13.59
C GLU A 9 9.19 -2.18 14.32
N MET A 10 8.34 -3.17 14.05
CA MET A 10 7.02 -3.30 14.64
C MET A 10 6.74 -4.78 14.91
N LEU A 11 6.26 -5.08 16.11
CA LEU A 11 5.79 -6.42 16.47
C LEU A 11 4.29 -6.48 16.26
N LEU A 12 3.84 -7.41 15.42
CA LEU A 12 2.42 -7.69 15.20
C LEU A 12 2.05 -8.99 15.93
N PRO A 13 0.95 -9.05 16.68
CA PRO A 13 0.49 -10.25 17.39
C PRO A 13 -0.22 -11.23 16.43
N ILE A 14 0.41 -11.52 15.28
CA ILE A 14 -0.10 -12.41 14.23
C ILE A 14 1.03 -13.28 13.70
N THR A 15 0.67 -14.39 13.06
CA THR A 15 1.63 -15.26 12.37
C THR A 15 2.15 -14.63 11.08
N LEU A 16 3.28 -15.15 10.59
CA LEU A 16 3.84 -14.73 9.30
C LEU A 16 2.86 -15.00 8.15
N ASP A 17 2.16 -16.13 8.18
CA ASP A 17 1.21 -16.50 7.13
C ASP A 17 0.00 -15.55 7.10
N GLU A 18 -0.54 -15.18 8.26
CA GLU A 18 -1.61 -14.17 8.35
C GLU A 18 -1.15 -12.80 7.82
N ALA A 19 0.07 -12.38 8.17
CA ALA A 19 0.66 -11.16 7.66
C ALA A 19 0.82 -11.24 6.13
N TRP A 20 1.35 -12.35 5.59
CA TRP A 20 1.53 -12.53 4.16
C TRP A 20 0.20 -12.53 3.40
N GLN A 21 -0.83 -13.22 3.90
CA GLN A 21 -2.17 -13.21 3.31
C GLN A 21 -2.78 -11.81 3.27
N PHE A 22 -2.46 -10.96 4.24
CA PHE A 22 -2.90 -9.57 4.24
C PHE A 22 -2.11 -8.72 3.23
N PHE A 23 -0.78 -8.74 3.27
CA PHE A 23 0.06 -7.86 2.44
C PHE A 23 0.15 -8.28 0.98
N SER A 24 -0.09 -9.56 0.67
CA SER A 24 -0.17 -10.05 -0.72
C SER A 24 -1.45 -9.64 -1.44
N ARG A 25 -2.38 -8.97 -0.77
CA ARG A 25 -3.65 -8.50 -1.34
C ARG A 25 -3.60 -6.98 -1.55
N PRO A 26 -3.61 -6.51 -2.80
CA PRO A 26 -3.48 -5.08 -3.08
C PRO A 26 -4.65 -4.24 -2.56
N GLU A 27 -5.84 -4.82 -2.39
CA GLU A 27 -6.99 -4.15 -1.78
C GLU A 27 -6.75 -3.72 -0.32
N ASN A 28 -5.84 -4.40 0.39
CA ASN A 28 -5.54 -4.11 1.79
C ASN A 28 -4.64 -2.87 1.97
N LEU A 29 -3.98 -2.39 0.91
CA LEU A 29 -3.14 -1.19 0.97
C LEU A 29 -3.97 0.05 1.36
N ALA A 30 -5.21 0.15 0.85
CA ALA A 30 -6.13 1.22 1.22
C ALA A 30 -6.50 1.18 2.71
N ARG A 31 -6.59 -0.02 3.30
CA ARG A 31 -7.00 -0.21 4.71
C ARG A 31 -5.94 0.23 5.72
N ILE A 32 -4.66 0.13 5.36
CA ILE A 32 -3.54 0.57 6.20
C ILE A 32 -3.13 2.02 5.92
N THR A 33 -3.76 2.66 4.93
CA THR A 33 -3.51 4.06 4.59
C THR A 33 -4.45 4.95 5.41
N PRO A 34 -3.96 6.07 5.98
CA PRO A 34 -4.82 7.02 6.70
C PRO A 34 -6.00 7.49 5.84
N THR A 35 -7.20 7.55 6.42
CA THR A 35 -8.45 7.82 5.68
C THR A 35 -8.46 9.20 5.04
N GLU A 36 -7.77 10.18 5.63
CA GLU A 36 -7.59 11.52 5.11
C GLU A 36 -6.88 11.56 3.75
N MET A 37 -6.10 10.51 3.41
CA MET A 37 -5.43 10.42 2.12
C MET A 37 -6.36 10.03 0.98
N GLN A 38 -7.63 9.70 1.23
CA GLN A 38 -8.62 9.35 0.20
C GLN A 38 -8.06 8.36 -0.84
N PHE A 39 -7.51 7.26 -0.34
CA PHE A 39 -6.85 6.27 -1.18
C PHE A 39 -7.89 5.54 -2.06
N GLU A 40 -7.76 5.71 -3.36
CA GLU A 40 -8.64 5.17 -4.39
C GLU A 40 -7.85 4.21 -5.27
N VAL A 41 -8.33 2.97 -5.38
CA VAL A 41 -7.81 1.96 -6.29
C VAL A 41 -8.48 2.13 -7.64
N LEU A 42 -7.71 2.31 -8.71
CA LEU A 42 -8.22 2.53 -10.07
C LEU A 42 -8.17 1.27 -10.94
N SER A 43 -7.51 0.21 -10.50
CA SER A 43 -7.39 -1.07 -11.20
C SER A 43 -8.37 -2.10 -10.66
N GLU A 44 -8.86 -3.00 -11.53
CA GLU A 44 -9.71 -4.14 -11.14
C GLU A 44 -8.87 -5.25 -10.50
N ILE A 45 -8.73 -5.22 -9.17
CA ILE A 45 -7.83 -6.11 -8.40
C ILE A 45 -8.55 -6.93 -7.33
N GLU A 46 -9.88 -6.85 -7.26
CA GLU A 46 -10.65 -7.45 -6.18
C GLU A 46 -10.48 -8.98 -6.13
N GLY A 47 -10.01 -9.48 -4.99
CA GLY A 47 -9.80 -10.91 -4.77
C GLY A 47 -8.58 -11.52 -5.48
N VAL A 48 -7.73 -10.69 -6.10
CA VAL A 48 -6.53 -11.15 -6.83
C VAL A 48 -5.28 -10.93 -5.98
N PRO A 49 -4.54 -12.01 -5.60
CA PRO A 49 -3.23 -11.86 -4.97
C PRO A 49 -2.23 -11.18 -5.90
N MET A 50 -1.35 -10.35 -5.35
CA MET A 50 -0.23 -9.75 -6.08
C MET A 50 0.66 -10.84 -6.69
N TYR A 51 1.15 -10.57 -7.90
CA TYR A 51 2.12 -11.39 -8.59
C TYR A 51 3.18 -10.50 -9.26
N PRO A 52 4.37 -11.04 -9.56
CA PRO A 52 5.44 -10.25 -10.19
C PRO A 52 5.01 -9.64 -11.53
N GLY A 53 5.24 -8.33 -11.70
CA GLY A 53 4.88 -7.58 -12.92
C GLY A 53 3.44 -7.08 -12.94
N MET A 54 2.73 -7.12 -11.80
CA MET A 54 1.37 -6.63 -11.69
C MET A 54 1.35 -5.10 -11.57
N ILE A 55 0.83 -4.43 -12.59
CA ILE A 55 0.69 -2.98 -12.58
C ILE A 55 -0.63 -2.56 -11.93
N ILE A 56 -0.55 -1.76 -10.86
CA ILE A 56 -1.71 -1.27 -10.12
C ILE A 56 -1.68 0.25 -10.07
N GLN A 57 -2.80 0.87 -10.42
CA GLN A 57 -2.96 2.32 -10.44
C GLN A 57 -3.78 2.77 -9.23
N TYR A 58 -3.30 3.81 -8.56
CA TYR A 58 -3.94 4.41 -7.40
C TYR A 58 -4.03 5.92 -7.54
N LYS A 59 -4.97 6.51 -6.82
CA LYS A 59 -5.09 7.95 -6.61
C LYS A 59 -5.22 8.24 -5.12
N LEU A 60 -4.41 9.18 -4.63
CA LEU A 60 -4.38 9.54 -3.22
C LEU A 60 -4.14 11.04 -3.04
N ARG A 61 -4.35 11.55 -1.84
CA ARG A 61 -4.22 12.97 -1.47
C ARG A 61 -3.32 13.12 -0.24
N PRO A 62 -2.00 12.96 -0.40
CA PRO A 62 -1.09 12.89 0.75
C PRO A 62 -0.93 14.22 1.49
N LEU A 63 -1.06 15.37 0.81
CA LEU A 63 -0.87 16.70 1.38
C LEU A 63 -1.91 17.68 0.87
N LEU A 64 -2.52 18.45 1.79
CA LEU A 64 -3.42 19.58 1.51
C LEU A 64 -4.59 19.24 0.55
N GLY A 65 -4.99 17.97 0.46
CA GLY A 65 -6.06 17.52 -0.43
C GLY A 65 -5.70 17.50 -1.92
N ILE A 66 -4.42 17.74 -2.28
CA ILE A 66 -3.95 17.72 -3.67
C ILE A 66 -3.84 16.27 -4.15
N PRO A 67 -4.54 15.88 -5.23
CA PRO A 67 -4.50 14.51 -5.74
C PRO A 67 -3.15 14.20 -6.41
N ALA A 68 -2.66 12.99 -6.16
CA ALA A 68 -1.48 12.40 -6.77
C ALA A 68 -1.86 11.02 -7.31
N ASN A 69 -1.42 10.74 -8.54
CA ASN A 69 -1.51 9.40 -9.11
C ASN A 69 -0.25 8.63 -8.73
N TRP A 70 -0.42 7.37 -8.37
CA TRP A 70 0.67 6.48 -8.02
C TRP A 70 0.48 5.14 -8.70
N VAL A 71 1.57 4.60 -9.24
CA VAL A 71 1.60 3.31 -9.93
C VAL A 71 2.63 2.43 -9.26
N THR A 72 2.28 1.16 -9.06
CA THR A 72 3.19 0.12 -8.56
C THR A 72 3.31 -1.01 -9.57
N GLU A 73 4.41 -1.78 -9.49
CA GLU A 73 4.75 -2.99 -10.28
C GLU A 73 5.11 -4.16 -9.35
#